data_AF-A0A5E4K842-F1
#
_entry.id   AF-A0A5E4K842-F1
#
_cell.length_a   1.000
_cell.length_b   1.000
_cell.length_c   1.000
_cell.angle_alpha   90.00
_cell.angle_beta   90.00
_cell.angle_gamma   90.00
#
_symmetry.space_group_name_H-M   'P 1'
#
loop_
_entity.id
_entity.type
_entity.pdbx_description
1 polymer ?
#
loop_
_entity_poly.entity_id
_entity_poly.type
_entity_poly.pdbx_seq_one_letter_code
_entity_poly.pdbx_strand_id
1 'polypeptide(L)'
;MFEATKIAEAFLAESEIDLVSAELLFGKGIYSREVYFAQQSSEKAIKSCLALRNIISGEHKVTAFFEEEFSEDFDKKNLMRF
;
A
#
# COMPACT_ATOMS: atom_id res chain seq x y z
N MET A 1 -7.86 -18.61 -12.63
CA MET A 1 -7.55 -17.20 -12.32
C MET A 1 -8.04 -16.95 -10.92
N PHE A 2 -7.17 -16.52 -9.99
CA PHE A 2 -7.67 -16.00 -8.72
C PHE A 2 -8.45 -14.72 -9.02
N GLU A 3 -9.61 -14.60 -8.40
CA GLU A 3 -10.49 -13.45 -8.55
C GLU A 3 -9.78 -12.21 -7.99
N ALA A 4 -9.70 -11.14 -8.77
CA ALA A 4 -8.98 -9.91 -8.41
C ALA A 4 -9.30 -9.41 -7.00
N THR A 5 -10.57 -9.53 -6.59
CA THR A 5 -11.04 -9.22 -5.24
C THR A 5 -10.33 -10.02 -4.15
N LYS A 6 -10.10 -11.32 -4.34
CA LYS A 6 -9.39 -12.16 -3.35
C LYS A 6 -7.93 -11.76 -3.21
N ILE A 7 -7.30 -11.33 -4.31
CA ILE A 7 -5.93 -10.82 -4.29
C ILE A 7 -5.88 -9.48 -3.55
N ALA A 8 -6.84 -8.59 -3.82
CA ALA A 8 -6.96 -7.32 -3.13
C ALA A 8 -7.18 -7.50 -1.62
N GLU A 9 -8.06 -8.42 -1.22
CA GLU A 9 -8.32 -8.78 0.18
C GLU A 9 -7.05 -9.32 0.86
N ALA A 10 -6.30 -10.19 0.18
CA ALA A 10 -5.05 -10.72 0.71
C ALA A 10 -4.00 -9.61 0.94
N PHE A 11 -3.84 -8.68 -0.01
CA PHE A 11 -2.94 -7.54 0.17
C PHE A 11 -3.38 -6.61 1.30
N LEU A 12 -4.68 -6.38 1.44
CA LEU A 12 -5.20 -5.54 2.51
C LEU A 12 -4.97 -6.17 3.90
N ALA A 13 -5.27 -7.46 4.05
CA ALA A 13 -5.03 -8.18 5.31
C ALA A 13 -3.55 -8.13 5.72
N GLU A 14 -2.64 -8.30 4.76
CA GLU A 14 -1.20 -8.19 5.01
C GLU A 14 -0.76 -6.75 5.33
N SER A 15 -1.40 -5.74 4.73
CA SER A 15 -1.15 -4.32 5.04
C SER A 15 -1.51 -3.98 6.49
N GLU A 16 -2.62 -4.52 6.99
CA GLU A 16 -3.06 -4.35 8.38
C GLU A 16 -2.09 -5.01 9.36
N ILE A 17 -1.60 -6.22 9.05
CA ILE A 17 -0.60 -6.92 9.85
C ILE A 17 0.72 -6.12 9.94
N ASP A 18 1.17 -5.55 8.82
CA ASP A 18 2.37 -4.71 8.80
C ASP A 18 2.19 -3.43 9.64
N LEU A 19 1.01 -2.81 9.61
CA LEU A 19 0.71 -1.63 10.41
C LEU A 19 0.78 -1.94 11.91
N VAL A 20 0.11 -3.02 12.35
CA VAL A 20 0.19 -3.49 13.75
C VAL A 20 1.64 -3.78 14.14
N SER A 21 2.43 -4.37 13.24
CA SER A 21 3.85 -4.63 13.48
C SER A 21 4.65 -3.35 13.66
N ALA A 22 4.40 -2.32 12.85
CA ALA A 22 5.03 -1.01 12.96
C ALA A 22 4.72 -0.35 14.30
N GLU A 23 3.46 -0.35 14.74
CA GLU A 23 3.03 0.21 16.03
C GLU A 23 3.72 -0.47 17.23
N LEU A 24 3.83 -1.81 17.19
CA LEU A 24 4.52 -2.58 18.23
C LEU A 24 6.02 -2.25 18.30
N LEU A 25 6.65 -2.02 17.16
CA LEU A 25 8.07 -1.65 17.08
C LEU A 25 8.32 -0.21 17.52
N PHE A 26 7.40 0.71 17.20
CA PHE A 26 7.41 2.08 17.69
C PHE A 26 7.42 2.11 19.22
N GLY A 27 6.48 1.39 19.84
CA GLY A 27 6.37 1.29 21.31
C GLY A 27 7.61 0.72 22.00
N LYS A 28 8.48 0.01 21.26
CA LYS A 28 9.75 -0.54 21.74
C LYS A 28 10.98 0.31 21.38
N GLY A 29 10.80 1.44 20.70
CA GLY A 29 11.89 2.30 20.24
C GLY A 29 12.74 1.71 19.11
N ILE A 30 12.22 0.72 18.36
CA ILE A 30 12.92 0.07 17.25
C ILE A 30 12.54 0.76 15.93
N TYR A 31 12.96 2.02 15.78
CA TYR A 31 12.47 2.92 14.73
C TYR A 31 12.83 2.48 13.30
N SER A 32 14.03 1.94 13.07
CA SER A 32 14.42 1.50 11.72
C SER A 32 13.53 0.38 11.17
N ARG A 33 13.03 -0.49 12.06
CA ARG A 33 12.10 -1.56 11.68
C ARG A 33 10.68 -1.05 11.58
N GLU A 34 10.27 -0.14 12.46
CA GLU A 34 8.98 0.53 12.37
C GLU A 34 8.79 1.21 11.01
N VAL A 35 9.74 2.04 10.56
CA VAL A 35 9.70 2.67 9.22
C VAL A 35 9.59 1.64 8.10
N TYR A 36 10.33 0.53 8.19
CA TYR A 36 10.26 -0.53 7.19
C TYR A 36 8.86 -1.15 7.10
N PHE A 37 8.24 -1.47 8.24
CA PHE A 37 6.89 -2.04 8.26
C PHE A 37 5.82 -1.03 7.85
N ALA A 38 5.97 0.25 8.21
CA ALA A 38 5.08 1.31 7.73
C ALA A 38 5.14 1.46 6.19
N GLN A 39 6.32 1.35 5.60
CA GLN A 39 6.48 1.32 4.14
C GLN A 39 5.79 0.10 3.53
N GLN A 40 5.99 -1.11 4.08
CA GLN A 40 5.36 -2.33 3.57
C GLN A 40 3.83 -2.28 3.67
N SER A 41 3.29 -1.78 4.78
CA SER A 41 1.86 -1.56 4.96
C SER A 41 1.29 -0.68 3.86
N SER A 42 1.93 0.47 3.60
CA SER A 42 1.51 1.40 2.54
C SER A 42 1.60 0.77 1.15
N GLU A 43 2.68 0.04 0.85
CA GLU A 43 2.89 -0.62 -0.44
C GLU A 43 1.80 -1.65 -0.72
N LYS A 44 1.45 -2.48 0.27
CA LYS A 44 0.41 -3.50 0.13
C LYS A 44 -1.00 -2.91 0.04
N ALA A 45 -1.29 -1.82 0.76
CA ALA A 45 -2.55 -1.10 0.60
C ALA A 45 -2.72 -0.59 -0.84
N ILE A 46 -1.68 -0.02 -1.43
CA ILE A 46 -1.67 0.42 -2.83
C ILE A 46 -1.85 -0.78 -3.78
N LYS A 47 -1.15 -1.90 -3.54
CA LYS A 47 -1.32 -3.14 -4.33
C LYS A 47 -2.73 -3.71 -4.24
N SER A 48 -3.41 -3.56 -3.12
CA SER A 48 -4.81 -3.93 -2.97
C SER A 48 -5.71 -3.11 -3.92
N CYS A 49 -5.53 -1.78 -3.93
CA CYS A 49 -6.26 -0.89 -4.86
C CYS A 49 -5.98 -1.22 -6.33
N LEU A 50 -4.71 -1.47 -6.69
CA LEU A 50 -4.33 -1.87 -8.05
C LEU A 50 -4.91 -3.24 -8.43
N ALA A 51 -4.94 -4.19 -7.51
CA ALA A 51 -5.54 -5.50 -7.74
C ALA A 51 -7.03 -5.38 -8.08
N LEU A 52 -7.78 -4.48 -7.43
CA LEU A 52 -9.18 -4.19 -7.77
C LEU A 52 -9.36 -3.65 -9.21
N ARG A 53 -8.30 -3.07 -9.79
CA ARG A 53 -8.24 -2.64 -11.21
C ARG A 53 -7.68 -3.73 -12.13
N ASN A 54 -7.50 -4.96 -11.65
CA ASN A 54 -6.85 -6.08 -12.34
C ASN A 54 -5.36 -5.86 -12.65
N ILE A 55 -4.69 -4.97 -11.91
CA ILE A 55 -3.26 -4.71 -12.07
C ILE A 55 -2.51 -5.40 -10.95
N ILE A 56 -1.79 -6.47 -11.30
CA ILE A 56 -1.02 -7.26 -10.35
C ILE A 56 0.45 -7.13 -10.72
N SER A 57 1.20 -6.39 -9.92
CA SER A 57 2.65 -6.21 -10.10
C SER A 57 3.43 -6.78 -8.91
N GLY A 58 4.51 -7.49 -9.22
CA GLY A 58 5.50 -7.93 -8.23
C GLY A 58 6.51 -6.84 -7.87
N GLU A 59 6.49 -5.69 -8.56
CA GLU A 59 7.44 -4.61 -8.32
C GLU A 59 7.15 -3.85 -7.02
N HIS A 60 8.19 -3.22 -6.47
CA HIS A 60 8.11 -2.41 -5.25
C HIS A 60 7.83 -0.92 -5.51
N LYS A 61 8.01 -0.44 -6.75
CA LYS A 61 7.69 0.94 -7.14
C LYS A 61 6.21 1.09 -7.48
N VAL A 62 5.36 0.89 -6.48
CA VAL A 62 3.90 0.86 -6.66
C VAL A 62 3.27 2.25 -6.83
N THR A 63 3.95 3.30 -6.39
CA THR A 63 3.45 4.68 -6.45
C THR A 63 3.28 5.19 -7.87
N ALA A 64 4.23 4.89 -8.78
CA ALA A 64 4.14 5.33 -10.17
C ALA A 64 2.91 4.71 -10.88
N PHE A 65 2.69 3.41 -10.71
CA PHE A 65 1.52 2.72 -11.27
C PHE A 65 0.21 3.24 -10.66
N PHE A 66 0.20 3.50 -9.36
CA PHE A 66 -0.99 4.02 -8.69
C PHE A 66 -1.34 5.44 -9.13
N GLU A 67 -0.34 6.34 -9.23
CA GLU A 67 -0.55 7.71 -9.70
C GLU A 67 -1.07 7.75 -11.14
N GLU A 68 -0.57 6.87 -12.02
CA GLU A 68 -1.03 6.77 -13.40
C GLU A 68 -2.50 6.32 -13.47
N GLU A 69 -2.83 5.22 -12.79
CA GLU A 69 -4.15 4.58 -12.86
C GLU A 69 -5.25 5.36 -12.16
N PHE A 70 -4.95 6.00 -11.04
CA PHE A 70 -5.92 6.79 -10.27
C PHE A 70 -5.84 8.29 -10.58
N SER A 71 -5.12 8.68 -11.64
CA SER A 71 -4.90 10.09 -11.98
C SER A 71 -6.18 10.90 -12.22
N GLU A 72 -7.27 10.24 -12.65
CA GLU A 72 -8.59 10.84 -12.84
C GLU A 72 -9.44 10.86 -11.56
N ASP A 73 -9.14 9.97 -10.61
CA ASP A 73 -9.82 9.87 -9.32
C ASP A 73 -9.30 10.95 -8.32
N PHE A 74 -8.11 11.52 -8.59
CA PHE A 74 -7.51 12.59 -7.80
C PHE A 74 -7.74 13.98 -8.43
N ASP A 75 -8.42 14.88 -7.70
CA ASP A 75 -8.41 16.30 -8.05
C ASP A 75 -7.01 16.88 -7.79
N LYS A 76 -6.19 16.95 -8.85
CA LYS A 76 -4.76 17.33 -8.84
C LYS A 76 -4.46 18.67 -8.16
N LYS A 77 -5.48 19.50 -7.90
CA LYS A 77 -5.34 20.77 -7.17
C LYS A 77 -4.93 20.61 -5.70
N ASN A 78 -5.12 19.43 -5.08
CA ASN A 78 -4.86 19.23 -3.66
C ASN A 78 -3.58 18.45 -3.32
N LEU A 79 -2.89 17.84 -4.30
CA LEU A 79 -1.71 16.98 -4.05
C LEU A 79 -0.37 17.72 -3.92
N MET A 80 -0.26 18.99 -4.37
CA MET A 80 1.00 19.74 -4.33
C MET A 80 1.27 20.49 -3.00
N ARG A 81 0.73 20.03 -1.87
CA ARG A 81 0.80 20.76 -0.59
C ARG A 81 1.65 20.13 0.52
N PHE A 82 2.47 19.13 0.21
CA PHE A 82 3.41 18.54 1.17
C PHE A 82 4.85 18.88 0.81
#